data_AF-A0A625CTN8-F1
#
_entry.id   AF-A0A625CTN8-F1
#
_cell.length_a   1.000
_cell.length_b   1.000
_cell.length_c   1.000
_cell.angle_alpha   90.00
_cell.angle_beta   90.00
_cell.angle_gamma   90.00
#
_symmetry.space_group_name_H-M   'P 1'
#
loop_
_entity.id
_entity.type
_entity.pdbx_description
1 polymer ?
#
loop_
_entity_poly.entity_id
_entity_poly.type
_entity_poly.pdbx_seq_one_letter_code
_entity_poly.pdbx_strand_id
1 'polypeptide(L)'
;MQQVKIYTASPSDLSPPVQSESFCVDLVLASDYRELEAKCAALVVENGALKKSEVEFNDYCRHECEDVGDTWVDDFTETPATDAFLAEVRASAIPEGYALVPQQIFLEPSDIELICSQCGDGHESGYGDFTDGLLWVGNIQRDDGSIVHGLHISSADYTEEGGVTVCEFAAQPRKGGAV
;
A
#
# COMPACT_ATOMS: atom_id res chain seq x y z
N MET A 1 -19.58 14.86 -4.80
CA MET A 1 -18.43 14.16 -4.18
C MET A 1 -18.88 13.59 -2.85
N GLN A 2 -18.73 12.29 -2.63
CA GLN A 2 -18.97 11.70 -1.32
C GLN A 2 -17.85 12.17 -0.39
N GLN A 3 -18.21 12.65 0.80
CA GLN A 3 -17.24 13.16 1.78
C GLN A 3 -16.38 11.99 2.27
N VAL A 4 -15.05 12.15 2.24
CA VAL A 4 -14.13 11.14 2.78
C VAL A 4 -14.42 11.01 4.27
N LYS A 5 -14.75 9.79 4.71
CA LYS A 5 -14.97 9.49 6.12
C LYS A 5 -13.61 9.33 6.78
N ILE A 6 -13.25 10.33 7.57
CA ILE A 6 -12.03 10.32 8.38
C ILE A 6 -12.44 9.98 9.80
N TYR A 7 -11.79 8.97 10.35
CA TYR A 7 -11.99 8.52 11.72
C TYR A 7 -10.79 8.96 12.53
N THR A 8 -11.00 9.64 13.65
CA THR A 8 -9.90 9.94 14.57
C THR A 8 -9.82 8.81 15.59
N ALA A 9 -8.67 8.15 15.65
CA ALA A 9 -8.36 7.18 16.70
C ALA A 9 -7.41 7.79 17.72
N SER A 10 -7.68 7.51 18.98
CA SER A 10 -6.74 7.73 20.08
C SER A 10 -5.70 6.61 20.10
N PRO A 11 -4.55 6.81 20.76
CA PRO A 11 -3.51 5.79 20.88
C PRO A 11 -4.04 4.48 21.48
N SER A 12 -5.04 4.57 22.36
CA SER A 12 -5.73 3.44 22.99
C SER A 12 -6.66 2.66 22.07
N ASP A 13 -7.11 3.27 20.96
CA ASP A 13 -7.97 2.60 19.97
C ASP A 13 -7.17 1.76 18.97
N LEU A 14 -5.84 1.91 18.94
CA LEU A 14 -4.94 1.15 18.08
C LEU A 14 -4.62 -0.21 18.71
N SER A 15 -4.31 -1.19 17.86
CA SER A 15 -3.88 -2.52 18.30
C SER A 15 -2.51 -2.86 17.69
N PRO A 16 -1.46 -3.01 18.52
CA PRO A 16 -1.45 -2.77 19.96
C PRO A 16 -1.61 -1.27 20.32
N PRO A 17 -2.09 -0.94 21.53
CA PRO A 17 -2.20 0.45 21.98
C PRO A 17 -0.83 1.14 22.02
N VAL A 18 -0.75 2.38 21.56
CA VAL A 18 0.48 3.17 21.61
C VAL A 18 0.50 3.97 22.92
N GLN A 19 1.58 3.89 23.72
CA GLN A 19 1.66 4.51 25.05
C GLN A 19 1.89 6.04 25.06
N SER A 20 1.72 6.71 23.91
CA SER A 20 1.95 8.15 23.76
C SER A 20 0.66 8.93 24.00
N GLU A 21 0.57 9.70 25.09
CA GLU A 21 -0.65 10.45 25.46
C GLU A 21 -1.00 11.63 24.53
N SER A 22 -0.20 11.91 23.48
CA SER A 22 -0.43 13.05 22.56
C SER A 22 -0.62 12.64 21.09
N PHE A 23 -0.87 11.36 20.81
CA PHE A 23 -0.96 10.87 19.44
C PHE A 23 -2.40 10.58 18.99
N CYS A 24 -3.06 11.55 18.37
CA CYS A 24 -4.27 11.28 17.59
C CYS A 24 -3.88 11.08 16.11
N VAL A 25 -4.39 10.01 15.50
CA VAL A 25 -4.24 9.76 14.07
C VAL A 25 -5.59 9.72 13.38
N ASP A 26 -5.63 10.41 12.25
CA ASP A 26 -6.71 10.31 11.30
C ASP A 26 -6.51 9.06 10.45
N LEU A 27 -7.51 8.19 10.47
CA LEU A 27 -7.53 6.89 9.82
C LEU A 27 -8.68 6.83 8.81
N VAL A 28 -8.47 6.03 7.77
CA VAL A 28 -9.52 5.57 6.87
C VAL A 28 -9.69 4.08 7.10
N LEU A 29 -10.93 3.64 7.32
CA LEU A 29 -11.20 2.21 7.49
C LEU A 29 -10.93 1.46 6.18
N ALA A 30 -10.33 0.27 6.29
CA ALA A 30 -10.08 -0.58 5.13
C ALA A 30 -11.38 -0.99 4.39
N SER A 31 -12.54 -1.02 5.08
CA SER A 31 -13.85 -1.21 4.44
C SER A 31 -14.21 -0.04 3.53
N ASP A 32 -14.05 1.18 4.04
CA ASP A 32 -14.44 2.41 3.36
C ASP A 32 -13.52 2.68 2.18
N TYR A 33 -12.23 2.38 2.34
CA TYR A 33 -11.25 2.43 1.27
C TYR A 33 -11.58 1.42 0.15
N ARG A 34 -11.88 0.16 0.48
CA ARG A 34 -12.31 -0.84 -0.52
C ARG A 34 -13.60 -0.45 -1.24
N GLU A 35 -14.55 0.16 -0.54
CA GLU A 35 -15.78 0.67 -1.16
C GLU A 35 -15.46 1.80 -2.16
N LEU A 36 -14.53 2.69 -1.81
CA LEU A 36 -14.09 3.77 -2.69
C LEU A 36 -13.36 3.23 -3.93
N GLU A 37 -12.46 2.24 -3.75
CA GLU A 37 -11.79 1.56 -4.87
C GLU A 37 -12.79 0.89 -5.80
N ALA A 38 -13.82 0.22 -5.27
CA ALA A 38 -14.86 -0.39 -6.08
C ALA A 38 -15.65 0.64 -6.91
N LYS A 39 -15.93 1.82 -6.34
CA LYS A 39 -16.57 2.93 -7.07
C LYS A 39 -15.66 3.49 -8.16
N CYS A 40 -14.36 3.65 -7.87
CA CYS A 40 -13.38 4.07 -8.87
C CYS A 40 -13.28 3.05 -10.02
N ALA A 41 -13.26 1.76 -9.71
CA ALA A 41 -13.26 0.70 -10.73
C ALA A 41 -14.54 0.73 -11.58
N ALA A 42 -15.72 0.93 -10.97
CA ALA A 42 -16.97 1.08 -11.71
C ALA A 42 -16.95 2.29 -12.66
N LEU A 43 -16.42 3.43 -12.19
CA LEU A 43 -16.26 4.64 -13.01
C LEU A 43 -15.31 4.45 -14.18
N VAL A 44 -14.24 3.67 -14.03
CA VAL A 44 -13.35 3.29 -15.16
C VAL A 44 -14.15 2.59 -16.25
N VAL A 45 -14.96 1.60 -15.86
CA VAL A 45 -15.76 0.79 -16.79
C VAL A 45 -16.81 1.66 -17.48
N GLU A 46 -17.54 2.50 -16.72
CA GLU A 46 -18.56 3.38 -17.27
C GLU A 46 -17.97 4.43 -18.22
N ASN A 47 -16.83 5.05 -17.87
CA ASN A 47 -16.16 6.00 -18.75
C ASN A 47 -15.68 5.35 -20.05
N GLY A 48 -15.14 4.12 -19.97
CA GLY A 48 -14.75 3.35 -21.15
C GLY A 48 -15.94 3.02 -22.06
N ALA A 49 -17.08 2.63 -21.47
CA ALA A 49 -18.31 2.38 -22.22
C ALA A 49 -18.87 3.66 -22.88
N LEU A 50 -18.81 4.79 -22.17
CA LEU A 50 -19.27 6.08 -22.70
C LEU A 50 -18.42 6.54 -23.88
N LYS A 51 -17.08 6.48 -23.76
CA LYS A 51 -16.16 6.79 -24.87
C LYS A 51 -16.40 5.89 -26.08
N LYS A 52 -16.68 4.61 -25.85
CA LYS A 52 -17.04 3.69 -26.93
C LYS A 52 -18.36 4.10 -27.61
N SER A 53 -19.39 4.44 -26.83
CA SER A 53 -20.67 4.91 -27.36
C SER A 53 -20.52 6.21 -28.15
N GLU A 54 -19.62 7.10 -27.75
CA GLU A 54 -19.33 8.34 -28.48
C GLU A 54 -18.67 8.05 -29.84
N VAL A 55 -17.74 7.10 -29.90
CA VAL A 55 -17.16 6.63 -31.17
C VAL A 55 -18.23 6.06 -32.10
N GLU A 56 -19.10 5.18 -31.59
CA GLU A 56 -20.19 4.59 -32.38
C GLU A 56 -21.18 5.66 -32.88
N PHE A 57 -21.48 6.67 -32.06
CA PHE A 57 -22.34 7.78 -32.46
C PHE A 57 -21.67 8.69 -33.51
N ASN A 58 -20.40 9.01 -33.35
CA ASN A 58 -19.64 9.80 -34.31
C ASN A 58 -19.57 9.10 -35.67
N ASP A 59 -19.34 7.79 -35.68
CA ASP A 59 -19.33 6.99 -36.92
C ASP A 59 -20.71 6.94 -37.59
N TYR A 60 -21.78 6.84 -36.81
CA TYR A 60 -23.14 6.97 -37.33
C TYR A 60 -23.38 8.33 -37.99
N CYS A 61 -23.02 9.43 -37.32
CA CYS A 61 -23.16 10.78 -37.87
C CYS A 61 -22.32 10.99 -39.15
N ARG A 62 -21.10 10.46 -39.18
CA ARG A 62 -20.26 10.50 -40.38
C ARG A 62 -20.97 9.86 -41.57
N HIS A 63 -21.51 8.65 -41.39
CA HIS A 63 -22.19 7.92 -42.45
C HIS A 63 -23.40 8.69 -43.01
N GLU A 64 -24.24 9.24 -42.13
CA GLU A 64 -25.41 10.02 -42.53
C GLU A 64 -25.04 11.33 -43.26
N CYS A 65 -23.91 11.96 -42.90
CA CYS A 65 -23.41 13.16 -43.59
C CYS A 65 -22.81 12.85 -44.96
N GLU A 66 -22.09 11.74 -45.09
CA GLU A 66 -21.55 11.28 -46.38
C GLU A 66 -22.66 10.96 -47.39
N ASP A 67 -23.79 10.40 -46.93
CA ASP A 67 -24.95 10.07 -47.76
C ASP A 67 -25.63 11.30 -48.39
N VAL A 68 -25.52 12.48 -47.76
CA VAL A 68 -26.03 13.75 -48.30
C VAL A 68 -24.96 14.57 -49.04
N GLY A 69 -23.74 14.03 -49.19
CA GLY A 69 -22.63 14.66 -49.90
C GLY A 69 -21.90 15.74 -49.10
N ASP A 70 -22.12 15.81 -47.79
CA ASP A 70 -21.42 16.71 -46.87
C ASP A 70 -20.20 16.01 -46.24
N THR A 71 -19.26 16.81 -45.72
CA THR A 71 -18.06 16.31 -45.03
C THR A 71 -18.24 16.41 -43.52
N TRP A 72 -18.21 15.28 -42.83
CA TRP A 72 -18.21 15.22 -41.37
C TRP A 72 -16.82 15.52 -40.79
N VAL A 73 -16.78 16.16 -39.63
CA VAL A 73 -15.57 16.38 -38.84
C VAL A 73 -15.74 15.70 -37.50
N ASP A 74 -14.80 14.85 -37.15
CA ASP A 74 -14.83 14.14 -35.87
C ASP A 74 -14.70 15.12 -34.71
N ASP A 75 -15.61 14.99 -33.76
CA ASP A 75 -15.60 15.75 -32.52
C ASP A 75 -15.81 14.77 -31.36
N PHE A 76 -14.77 14.62 -30.54
CA PHE A 76 -14.76 13.73 -29.39
C PHE A 76 -14.58 14.54 -28.11
N THR A 77 -15.33 14.19 -27.08
CA THR A 77 -15.22 14.81 -25.77
C THR A 77 -13.94 14.31 -25.08
N GLU A 78 -12.91 15.15 -25.05
CA GLU A 78 -11.71 14.86 -24.29
C GLU A 78 -11.98 14.90 -22.78
N THR A 79 -11.45 13.91 -22.03
CA THR A 79 -11.58 13.82 -20.56
C THR A 79 -10.23 13.73 -19.85
N PRO A 80 -9.30 14.69 -20.07
CA PRO A 80 -7.91 14.56 -19.64
C PRO A 80 -7.75 14.42 -18.11
N ALA A 81 -8.62 15.07 -17.33
CA ALA A 81 -8.60 14.95 -15.86
C ALA A 81 -8.99 13.54 -15.39
N THR A 82 -10.01 12.94 -16.03
CA THR A 82 -10.43 11.57 -15.73
C THR A 82 -9.35 10.58 -16.16
N ASP A 83 -8.78 10.75 -17.34
CA ASP A 83 -7.74 9.86 -17.86
C ASP A 83 -6.48 9.87 -16.98
N ALA A 84 -6.06 11.05 -16.53
CA ALA A 84 -4.95 11.20 -15.58
C ALA A 84 -5.25 10.52 -14.24
N PHE A 85 -6.43 10.76 -13.67
CA PHE A 85 -6.85 10.13 -12.41
C PHE A 85 -6.89 8.59 -12.53
N LEU A 86 -7.46 8.05 -13.61
CA LEU A 86 -7.51 6.60 -13.80
C LEU A 86 -6.13 5.98 -14.03
N ALA A 87 -5.20 6.70 -14.66
CA ALA A 87 -3.81 6.26 -14.78
C ALA A 87 -3.11 6.21 -13.41
N GLU A 88 -3.35 7.20 -12.55
CA GLU A 88 -2.83 7.23 -11.17
C GLU A 88 -3.38 6.07 -10.32
N VAL A 89 -4.69 5.83 -10.39
CA VAL A 89 -5.35 4.71 -9.69
C VAL A 89 -4.75 3.37 -10.12
N ARG A 90 -4.58 3.16 -11.44
CA ARG A 90 -3.93 1.93 -11.95
C ARG A 90 -2.48 1.80 -11.51
N ALA A 91 -1.72 2.91 -11.47
CA ALA A 91 -0.33 2.91 -11.03
C ALA A 91 -0.16 2.68 -9.51
N SER A 92 -1.24 2.85 -8.74
CA SER A 92 -1.27 2.67 -7.29
C SER A 92 -1.88 1.33 -6.86
N ALA A 93 -2.37 0.54 -7.80
CA ALA A 93 -2.93 -0.78 -7.53
C ALA A 93 -1.85 -1.74 -7.01
N ILE A 94 -2.20 -2.49 -5.97
CA ILE A 94 -1.36 -3.57 -5.44
C ILE A 94 -1.33 -4.68 -6.51
N PRO A 95 -0.15 -5.14 -6.97
CA PRO A 95 -0.08 -6.17 -7.98
C PRO A 95 -0.76 -7.47 -7.51
N GLU A 96 -1.28 -8.25 -8.45
CA GLU A 96 -1.89 -9.54 -8.15
C GLU A 96 -0.90 -10.44 -7.41
N GLY A 97 -1.35 -11.06 -6.31
CA GLY A 97 -0.51 -11.88 -5.43
C GLY A 97 0.24 -11.12 -4.34
N TYR A 98 0.16 -9.79 -4.28
CA TYR A 98 0.77 -8.97 -3.22
C TYR A 98 -0.28 -8.53 -2.19
N ALA A 99 0.16 -8.33 -0.94
CA ALA A 99 -0.65 -7.83 0.17
C ALA A 99 0.05 -6.64 0.84
N LEU A 100 -0.74 -5.65 1.32
CA LEU A 100 -0.19 -4.49 2.05
C LEU A 100 0.50 -4.88 3.36
N VAL A 101 -0.04 -5.90 4.03
CA VAL A 101 0.52 -6.49 5.24
C VAL A 101 0.58 -8.00 5.03
N PRO A 102 1.73 -8.65 5.29
CA PRO A 102 1.82 -10.10 5.20
C PRO A 102 0.83 -10.75 6.17
N GLN A 103 0.05 -11.73 5.68
CA GLN A 103 -0.88 -12.48 6.53
C GLN A 103 -0.16 -13.41 7.52
N GLN A 104 1.05 -13.85 7.14
CA GLN A 104 1.94 -14.67 7.95
C GLN A 104 3.38 -14.37 7.53
N ILE A 105 4.30 -14.47 8.48
CA ILE A 105 5.75 -14.41 8.25
C ILE A 105 6.33 -15.73 8.73
N PHE A 106 7.13 -16.36 7.89
CA PHE A 106 7.90 -17.54 8.27
C PHE A 106 9.21 -17.07 8.91
N LEU A 107 9.52 -17.58 10.09
CA LEU A 107 10.77 -17.34 10.80
C LEU A 107 11.53 -18.66 10.89
N GLU A 108 12.76 -18.70 10.40
CA GLU A 108 13.63 -19.86 10.59
C GLU A 108 14.19 -19.90 12.03
N PRO A 109 14.73 -21.05 12.50
CA PRO A 109 15.25 -21.14 13.86
C PRO A 109 16.30 -20.07 14.22
N SER A 110 17.12 -19.64 13.26
CA SER A 110 18.08 -18.52 13.39
C SER A 110 17.37 -17.20 13.66
N ASP A 111 16.28 -16.92 12.96
CA ASP A 111 15.49 -15.69 13.17
C ASP A 111 14.86 -15.67 14.57
N ILE A 112 14.42 -16.84 15.04
CA ILE A 112 13.89 -17.00 16.40
C ILE A 112 14.98 -16.77 17.43
N GLU A 113 16.20 -17.27 17.20
CA GLU A 113 17.36 -17.01 18.06
C GLU A 113 17.70 -15.52 18.14
N LEU A 114 17.60 -14.77 17.02
CA LEU A 114 17.78 -13.32 17.03
C LEU A 114 16.73 -12.62 17.90
N ILE A 115 15.47 -13.04 17.84
CA ILE A 115 14.42 -12.50 18.72
C ILE A 115 14.74 -12.80 20.19
N CYS A 116 15.13 -14.03 20.50
CA CYS A 116 15.53 -14.41 21.86
C CYS A 116 16.76 -13.62 22.35
N SER A 117 17.70 -13.30 21.47
CA SER A 117 18.87 -12.50 21.82
C SER A 117 18.53 -11.08 22.25
N GLN A 118 17.41 -10.53 21.76
CA GLN A 118 16.96 -9.17 22.07
C GLN A 118 15.96 -9.10 23.22
N CYS A 119 15.16 -10.17 23.39
CA CYS A 119 14.01 -10.18 24.29
C CYS A 119 14.04 -11.30 25.35
N GLY A 120 15.14 -12.02 25.48
CA GLY A 120 15.27 -13.17 26.38
C GLY A 120 14.63 -14.46 25.85
N ASP A 121 14.96 -15.57 26.50
CA ASP A 121 14.40 -16.90 26.23
C ASP A 121 13.70 -17.53 27.46
N GLY A 122 13.64 -16.78 28.56
CA GLY A 122 13.08 -17.21 29.83
C GLY A 122 13.95 -18.22 30.57
N HIS A 123 15.21 -18.40 30.18
CA HIS A 123 16.11 -19.36 30.79
C HIS A 123 17.25 -18.66 31.55
N GLU A 124 17.43 -19.01 32.84
CA GLU A 124 18.44 -18.38 33.72
C GLU A 124 19.89 -18.49 33.19
N SER A 125 20.18 -19.53 32.41
CA SER A 125 21.50 -19.74 31.78
C SER A 125 21.55 -19.44 30.28
N GLY A 126 20.47 -18.89 29.72
CA GLY A 126 20.32 -18.56 28.30
C GLY A 126 20.43 -17.05 28.07
N TYR A 127 19.45 -16.50 27.37
CA TYR A 127 19.32 -15.06 27.14
C TYR A 127 18.64 -14.31 28.29
N GLY A 128 18.31 -15.02 29.38
CA GLY A 128 17.71 -14.46 30.58
C GLY A 128 16.18 -14.41 30.51
N ASP A 129 15.59 -13.71 31.46
CA ASP A 129 14.14 -13.53 31.54
C ASP A 129 13.58 -12.82 30.30
N PHE A 130 12.32 -13.08 29.97
CA PHE A 130 11.66 -12.38 28.87
C PHE A 130 11.51 -10.88 29.17
N THR A 131 11.82 -10.06 28.17
CA THR A 131 11.67 -8.60 28.19
C THR A 131 10.84 -8.11 27.01
N ASP A 132 10.43 -6.84 27.05
CA ASP A 132 9.66 -6.23 25.97
C ASP A 132 10.56 -5.97 24.75
N GLY A 133 10.02 -6.21 23.56
CA GLY A 133 10.70 -6.00 22.28
C GLY A 133 9.89 -5.12 21.33
N LEU A 134 10.58 -4.32 20.53
CA LEU A 134 9.98 -3.49 19.48
C LEU A 134 10.25 -4.11 18.12
N LEU A 135 9.18 -4.45 17.39
CA LEU A 135 9.24 -5.03 16.05
C LEU A 135 8.79 -4.02 15.00
N TRP A 136 9.53 -3.84 13.91
CA TRP A 136 9.13 -2.93 12.83
C TRP A 136 9.61 -3.38 11.45
N VAL A 137 8.91 -2.88 10.43
CA VAL A 137 9.36 -2.96 9.03
C VAL A 137 10.00 -1.64 8.66
N GLY A 138 11.22 -1.68 8.13
CA GLY A 138 11.94 -0.46 7.79
C GLY A 138 13.36 -0.70 7.31
N ASN A 139 14.19 0.34 7.43
CA ASN A 139 15.59 0.31 7.03
C ASN A 139 16.50 0.34 8.26
N ILE A 140 17.54 -0.49 8.26
CA ILE A 140 18.68 -0.39 9.18
C ILE A 140 19.95 -0.22 8.37
N GLN A 141 20.84 0.66 8.81
CA GLN A 141 22.20 0.77 8.27
C GLN A 141 23.12 -0.15 9.07
N ARG A 142 23.78 -1.08 8.39
CA ARG A 142 24.78 -1.99 8.98
C ARG A 142 26.13 -1.28 9.15
N ASP A 143 27.03 -1.89 9.90
CA ASP A 143 28.38 -1.35 10.19
C ASP A 143 29.23 -1.11 8.93
N ASP A 144 28.98 -1.86 7.86
CA ASP A 144 29.64 -1.69 6.56
C ASP A 144 29.06 -0.53 5.73
N GLY A 145 28.06 0.19 6.26
CA GLY A 145 27.35 1.27 5.59
C GLY A 145 26.24 0.80 4.64
N SER A 146 26.02 -0.52 4.47
CA SER A 146 24.91 -1.03 3.68
C SER A 146 23.57 -0.79 4.38
N ILE A 147 22.51 -0.56 3.60
CA ILE A 147 21.15 -0.37 4.09
C ILE A 147 20.34 -1.62 3.79
N VAL A 148 19.72 -2.18 4.82
CA VAL A 148 18.87 -3.36 4.71
C VAL A 148 17.44 -3.00 5.02
N HIS A 149 16.57 -3.31 4.07
CA HIS A 149 15.12 -3.19 4.22
C HIS A 149 14.54 -4.53 4.68
N GLY A 150 13.75 -4.55 5.74
CA GLY A 150 13.28 -5.82 6.30
C GLY A 150 12.44 -5.67 7.56
N LEU A 151 12.19 -6.81 8.19
CA LEU A 151 11.65 -6.92 9.54
C LEU A 151 12.81 -6.88 10.54
N HIS A 152 12.72 -5.99 11.51
CA HIS A 152 13.76 -5.77 12.52
C HIS A 152 13.16 -5.83 13.93
N ILE A 153 14.02 -6.16 14.90
CA ILE A 153 13.68 -6.18 16.31
C ILE A 153 14.76 -5.49 17.15
N SER A 154 14.37 -4.81 18.21
CA SER A 154 15.26 -4.28 19.24
C SER A 154 14.66 -4.52 20.63
N SER A 155 15.52 -4.56 21.65
CA SER A 155 15.07 -4.44 23.04
C SER A 155 14.30 -3.13 23.25
N ALA A 156 13.19 -3.18 23.98
CA ALA A 156 12.47 -1.99 24.42
C ALA A 156 13.14 -1.34 25.65
N ASP A 157 13.87 -2.13 26.44
CA ASP A 157 14.54 -1.69 27.66
C ASP A 157 15.89 -1.01 27.38
N TYR A 158 16.56 -1.42 26.29
CA TYR A 158 17.89 -0.95 25.90
C TYR A 158 17.91 -0.47 24.45
N THR A 159 17.12 0.57 24.15
CA THR A 159 16.98 1.10 22.78
C THR A 159 18.29 1.60 22.15
N GLU A 160 19.30 1.90 22.97
CA GLU A 160 20.64 2.31 22.55
C GLU A 160 21.46 1.20 21.90
N GLU A 161 21.12 -0.08 22.12
CA GLU A 161 21.79 -1.22 21.49
C GLU A 161 21.42 -1.38 20.01
N GLY A 162 20.40 -0.64 19.55
CA GLY A 162 19.94 -0.65 18.17
C GLY A 162 19.10 -1.87 17.83
N GLY A 163 18.81 -2.03 16.54
CA GLY A 163 18.00 -3.12 16.02
C GLY A 163 18.81 -4.17 15.29
N VAL A 164 18.37 -5.42 15.36
CA VAL A 164 18.87 -6.50 14.52
C VAL A 164 17.84 -6.84 13.43
N THR A 165 18.33 -7.20 12.25
CA THR A 165 17.47 -7.66 11.16
C THR A 165 17.06 -9.11 11.37
N VAL A 166 15.76 -9.34 11.57
CA VAL A 166 15.17 -10.67 11.71
C VAL A 166 14.96 -11.29 10.33
N CYS A 167 14.47 -10.51 9.36
CA CYS A 167 14.22 -11.01 8.02
C CYS A 167 14.45 -9.89 7.00
N GLU A 168 15.34 -10.12 6.03
CA GLU A 168 15.58 -9.18 4.94
C GLU A 168 14.50 -9.33 3.87
N PHE A 169 13.88 -8.21 3.49
CA PHE A 169 12.91 -8.20 2.40
C PHE A 169 13.64 -8.04 1.08
N ALA A 170 13.18 -8.76 0.05
CA ALA A 170 13.70 -8.59 -1.29
C ALA A 170 13.64 -7.12 -1.70
N ALA A 171 14.66 -6.66 -2.44
CA ALA A 171 14.71 -5.29 -2.94
C ALA A 171 13.38 -4.94 -3.61
N GLN A 172 12.75 -3.84 -3.15
CA GLN A 172 11.47 -3.41 -3.69
C GLN A 172 11.55 -3.36 -5.21
N PRO A 173 10.58 -3.94 -5.96
CA PRO A 173 10.52 -3.74 -7.39
C PRO A 173 10.40 -2.22 -7.63
N ARG A 174 11.47 -1.64 -8.18
CA ARG A 174 11.50 -0.20 -8.48
C ARG A 174 10.34 0.09 -9.44
N LYS A 175 9.61 1.18 -9.20
CA LYS A 175 8.68 1.75 -10.20
C LYS A 175 9.41 1.82 -11.55
N GLY A 176 9.02 0.98 -12.50
CA GLY A 176 9.61 0.90 -13.85
C GLY A 176 10.20 -0.46 -14.25
N GLY A 177 10.21 -1.47 -13.38
CA GLY A 177 10.51 -2.84 -13.79
C GLY A 177 9.31 -3.46 -14.51
N ALA A 178 9.28 -3.38 -15.83
CA ALA A 178 8.33 -4.13 -16.64
C ALA A 178 8.51 -5.63 -16.36
N VAL A 179 7.41 -6.31 -16.06
CA VAL A 179 7.22 -7.75 -16.31
C VAL A 179 6.48 -7.91 -17.63
#